data_AF-A0A844EAM2-F1
#
_entry.id   AF-A0A844EAM2-F1
#
_cell.length_a   1.000
_cell.length_b   1.000
_cell.length_c   1.000
_cell.angle_alpha   90.00
_cell.angle_beta   90.00
_cell.angle_gamma   90.00
#
_symmetry.space_group_name_H-M   'P 1'
#
loop_
_entity.id
_entity.type
_entity.pdbx_description
1 polymer ?
#
loop_
_entity_poly.entity_id
_entity_poly.type
_entity_poly.pdbx_seq_one_letter_code
_entity_poly.pdbx_strand_id
1 'polypeptide(L)'
;MTSPPYYALRDYGMEAQIGRETTPKEYISRLTEVFTEVRRVLRPDGTLWLNISDTYAGKGNQGDFVDPKNPNGRSGQAVALNNKVEGCKPKDMIGIPWMLAFALRDTGWYLRNDIIWMKDNPMPESVKDRCARCYEHIFLFSKSKKYFFDYKAISEPIAPATAERLKRGMKGGNKYGKPVPGQPQPQSINRPREHGEIKDADINPLRNKRDVWKINTVPFKGGHYAAYPPKLVETCLLAGCPEGGIVLDPFMGSGTTGMVASQMGRHFVGIELNPAYTELAYKRIGGET
;
A
#
# COMPACT_ATOMS: atom_id res chain seq x y z
N MET A 1 8.46 5.00 0.66
CA MET A 1 7.62 3.79 0.47
C MET A 1 8.03 2.85 1.58
N THR A 2 7.09 2.24 2.28
CA THR A 2 7.42 1.32 3.39
C THR A 2 6.25 0.38 3.72
N SER A 3 6.55 -0.64 4.52
CA SER A 3 5.57 -1.55 5.12
C SER A 3 6.02 -1.84 6.56
N PRO A 4 5.39 -1.27 7.59
CA PRO A 4 5.73 -1.57 8.97
C PRO A 4 5.47 -3.05 9.31
N PRO A 5 6.07 -3.56 10.40
CA PRO A 5 5.66 -4.82 11.01
C PRO A 5 4.16 -4.82 11.33
N TYR A 6 3.42 -5.85 10.93
CA TYR A 6 1.97 -5.91 11.14
C TYR A 6 1.62 -6.32 12.57
N TYR A 7 0.62 -5.64 13.13
CA TYR A 7 0.14 -5.87 14.50
C TYR A 7 -0.18 -7.35 14.77
N ALA A 8 0.40 -7.88 15.84
CA ALA A 8 0.21 -9.23 16.35
C ALA A 8 0.48 -10.36 15.34
N LEU A 9 1.23 -10.10 14.27
CA LEU A 9 1.46 -11.09 13.20
C LEU A 9 2.74 -11.89 13.38
N ARG A 10 3.85 -11.26 13.77
CA ARG A 10 5.17 -11.87 13.86
C ARG A 10 5.94 -11.34 15.06
N ASP A 11 6.83 -12.18 15.57
CA ASP A 11 7.86 -11.82 16.53
C ASP A 11 9.22 -11.89 15.83
N TYR A 12 9.96 -10.79 15.85
CA TYR A 12 11.28 -10.64 15.26
C TYR A 12 12.41 -10.81 16.29
N GLY A 13 12.08 -11.08 17.56
CA GLY A 13 13.05 -11.34 18.62
C GLY A 13 13.86 -10.12 19.06
N MET A 14 13.41 -8.92 18.73
CA MET A 14 14.09 -7.66 19.10
C MET A 14 13.28 -6.94 20.18
N GLU A 15 13.93 -6.42 21.22
CA GLU A 15 13.29 -5.71 22.33
C GLU A 15 12.48 -4.49 21.86
N ALA A 16 13.06 -3.69 20.96
CA ALA A 16 12.45 -2.46 20.44
C ALA A 16 11.54 -2.69 19.21
N GLN A 17 11.14 -3.93 18.91
CA GLN A 17 10.29 -4.22 17.76
C GLN A 17 8.89 -3.58 17.89
N ILE A 18 8.33 -3.20 16.75
CA ILE A 18 6.94 -2.76 16.64
C ILE A 18 6.09 -3.94 16.15
N GLY A 19 4.81 -3.97 16.53
CA GLY A 19 3.85 -5.01 16.13
C GLY A 19 3.56 -6.04 17.23
N ARG A 20 4.15 -5.89 18.42
CA ARG A 20 3.96 -6.74 19.60
C ARG A 20 3.37 -5.99 20.80
N GLU A 21 2.84 -4.80 20.58
CA GLU A 21 2.17 -4.00 21.59
C GLU A 21 0.92 -4.71 22.13
N THR A 22 0.54 -4.40 23.37
CA THR A 22 -0.56 -5.08 24.05
C THR A 22 -1.89 -4.73 23.43
N THR A 23 -2.05 -3.49 22.96
CA THR A 23 -3.27 -3.02 22.31
C THR A 23 -3.02 -2.46 20.92
N PRO A 24 -4.03 -2.48 20.02
CA PRO A 24 -3.96 -1.75 18.76
C PRO A 24 -3.65 -0.27 18.94
N LYS A 25 -4.19 0.39 19.98
CA LYS A 25 -3.97 1.83 20.23
C LYS A 25 -2.49 2.12 20.48
N GLU A 26 -1.81 1.31 21.28
CA GLU A 26 -0.36 1.42 21.53
C GLU A 26 0.44 1.23 20.25
N TYR A 27 0.14 0.18 19.46
CA TYR A 27 0.78 -0.06 18.17
C TYR A 27 0.63 1.13 17.21
N ILE A 28 -0.58 1.70 17.12
CA ILE A 28 -0.87 2.87 16.29
C ILE A 28 -0.11 4.10 16.81
N SER A 29 0.00 4.29 18.12
CA SER A 29 0.81 5.37 18.72
C SER A 29 2.27 5.27 18.32
N ARG A 30 2.88 4.08 18.47
CA ARG A 30 4.28 3.81 18.11
C ARG A 30 4.56 4.07 16.64
N LEU A 31 3.68 3.63 15.74
CA LEU A 31 3.82 3.95 14.32
C LEU A 31 3.64 5.44 14.03
N THR A 32 2.72 6.11 14.73
CA THR A 32 2.49 7.55 14.55
C THR A 32 3.72 8.37 14.97
N GLU A 33 4.44 7.96 16.03
CA GLU A 33 5.73 8.56 16.42
C GLU A 33 6.76 8.44 15.27
N VAL A 34 6.94 7.24 14.72
CA VAL A 34 7.86 7.02 13.59
C VAL A 34 7.47 7.88 12.38
N PHE A 35 6.18 7.89 12.02
CA PHE A 35 5.72 8.65 10.86
C PHE A 35 5.71 10.17 11.09
N THR A 36 5.71 10.64 12.34
CA THR A 36 5.95 12.05 12.67
C THR A 36 7.38 12.45 12.30
N GLU A 37 8.38 11.61 12.63
CA GLU A 37 9.77 11.83 12.24
C GLU A 37 9.99 11.70 10.73
N VAL A 38 9.34 10.73 10.08
CA VAL A 38 9.35 10.64 8.61
C VAL A 38 8.77 11.92 7.99
N ARG A 39 7.64 12.43 8.51
CA ARG A 39 7.05 13.68 8.02
C ARG A 39 8.00 14.86 8.20
N ARG A 40 8.73 14.92 9.31
CA ARG A 40 9.68 16.00 9.61
C ARG A 40 10.73 16.12 8.52
N VAL A 41 11.36 15.02 8.12
CA VAL A 41 12.44 14.99 7.12
C VAL A 41 11.97 14.99 5.67
N LEU A 42 10.71 14.63 5.41
CA LEU A 42 10.15 14.62 4.06
C LEU A 42 10.13 16.03 3.45
N ARG A 43 10.44 16.16 2.15
CA ARG A 43 10.32 17.43 1.43
C ARG A 43 8.88 17.97 1.49
N PRO A 44 8.65 19.30 1.37
CA PRO A 44 7.29 19.87 1.37
C PRO A 44 6.35 19.29 0.31
N ASP A 45 6.91 18.85 -0.82
CA ASP A 45 6.23 18.20 -1.94
C ASP A 45 6.27 16.66 -1.89
N GLY A 46 6.84 16.07 -0.84
CA GLY A 46 7.04 14.62 -0.75
C GLY A 46 5.76 13.84 -0.42
N THR A 47 5.81 12.54 -0.77
CA THR A 47 4.73 11.58 -0.53
C THR A 47 5.20 10.42 0.34
N LEU A 48 4.27 9.86 1.12
CA LEU A 48 4.43 8.61 1.85
C LEU A 48 3.49 7.57 1.24
N TRP A 49 4.07 6.43 0.85
CA TRP A 49 3.35 5.25 0.39
C TRP A 49 3.49 4.18 1.46
N LEU A 50 2.37 3.82 2.08
CA LEU A 50 2.32 2.97 3.26
C LEU A 50 1.51 1.70 2.98
N ASN A 51 2.20 0.57 2.85
CA ASN A 51 1.57 -0.74 2.75
C ASN A 51 1.23 -1.28 4.14
N ILE A 52 -0.02 -1.66 4.38
CA ILE A 52 -0.45 -2.23 5.66
C ILE A 52 -1.64 -3.18 5.47
N SER A 53 -1.68 -4.24 6.27
CA SER A 53 -2.79 -5.19 6.32
C SER A 53 -3.48 -5.19 7.67
N ASP A 54 -4.68 -5.74 7.69
CA ASP A 54 -5.46 -5.92 8.90
C ASP A 54 -5.20 -7.27 9.56
N THR A 55 -5.64 -7.38 10.81
CA THR A 55 -5.71 -8.63 11.59
C THR A 55 -7.07 -8.73 12.29
N TYR A 56 -7.32 -9.88 12.91
CA TYR A 56 -8.61 -10.17 13.56
C TYR A 56 -8.44 -10.28 15.07
N ALA A 57 -9.41 -9.80 15.84
CA ALA A 57 -9.46 -9.97 17.29
C ALA A 57 -9.78 -11.41 17.68
N GLY A 58 -9.32 -11.83 18.85
CA GLY A 58 -9.63 -13.14 19.45
C GLY A 58 -8.95 -14.32 18.75
N LYS A 59 -7.86 -14.09 18.02
CA LYS A 59 -7.03 -15.20 17.52
C LYS A 59 -6.24 -15.76 18.70
N GLY A 60 -6.81 -16.78 19.34
CA GLY A 60 -6.25 -17.45 20.53
C GLY A 60 -4.80 -17.90 20.36
N ASN A 61 -4.13 -18.14 21.49
CA ASN A 61 -2.82 -18.77 21.57
C ASN A 61 -2.78 -20.02 20.65
N GLN A 62 -1.90 -20.02 19.65
CA GLN A 62 -1.46 -21.26 19.00
C GLN A 62 -0.31 -21.94 19.78
N GLY A 63 0.05 -21.44 20.96
CA GLY A 63 0.80 -22.21 21.96
C GLY A 63 -0.24 -22.87 22.87
N ASP A 64 -0.35 -24.20 22.87
CA ASP A 64 0.47 -24.99 23.80
C ASP A 64 1.26 -26.14 23.15
N PHE A 65 1.27 -26.27 21.82
CA PHE A 65 2.07 -27.30 21.15
C PHE A 65 3.25 -26.70 20.40
N VAL A 66 4.41 -26.71 21.05
CA VAL A 66 5.70 -26.53 20.37
C VAL A 66 5.97 -27.82 19.59
N ASP A 67 5.85 -27.76 18.26
CA ASP A 67 6.25 -28.86 17.38
C ASP A 67 7.74 -29.17 17.64
N PRO A 68 8.13 -30.35 18.16
CA PRO A 68 9.53 -30.66 18.44
C PRO A 68 10.42 -30.59 17.20
N LYS A 69 9.85 -30.71 15.99
CA LYS A 69 10.57 -30.53 14.71
C LYS A 69 10.73 -29.06 14.31
N ASN A 70 9.90 -28.17 14.87
CA ASN A 70 9.93 -26.73 14.63
C ASN A 70 9.81 -25.99 15.97
N PRO A 71 10.88 -25.95 16.78
CA PRO A 71 10.84 -25.37 18.13
C PRO A 71 10.50 -23.87 18.15
N ASN A 72 10.64 -23.18 17.01
CA ASN A 72 10.23 -21.78 16.83
C ASN A 72 8.83 -21.64 16.19
N GLY A 73 8.08 -22.73 16.07
CA GLY A 73 6.85 -22.82 15.26
C GLY A 73 7.14 -22.94 13.76
N ARG A 74 6.17 -23.40 12.96
CA ARG A 74 6.30 -23.54 11.48
C ARG A 74 6.52 -22.20 10.76
N SER A 75 6.35 -21.07 11.47
CA SER A 75 6.42 -19.70 10.95
C SER A 75 7.19 -18.71 11.84
N GLY A 76 7.82 -19.14 12.94
CA GLY A 76 8.42 -18.21 13.91
C GLY A 76 7.40 -17.51 14.83
N GLN A 77 6.12 -17.89 14.80
CA GLN A 77 5.05 -17.17 15.50
C GLN A 77 4.97 -17.59 16.97
N ALA A 78 5.56 -16.78 17.86
CA ALA A 78 5.16 -16.76 19.26
C ALA A 78 3.74 -16.19 19.42
N VAL A 79 3.04 -16.66 20.46
CA VAL A 79 1.68 -16.32 20.90
C VAL A 79 1.08 -15.03 20.29
N ALA A 80 -0.07 -15.16 19.63
CA ALA A 80 -0.82 -14.03 19.11
C ALA A 80 -1.36 -13.16 20.26
N LEU A 81 -1.03 -11.87 20.26
CA LEU A 81 -1.36 -10.92 21.34
C LEU A 81 -2.72 -10.23 21.16
N ASN A 82 -3.41 -10.48 20.05
CA ASN A 82 -4.72 -9.91 19.71
C ASN A 82 -5.90 -10.63 20.41
N ASN A 83 -5.67 -11.24 21.59
CA ASN A 83 -6.67 -12.03 22.31
C ASN A 83 -7.84 -11.20 22.86
N LYS A 84 -7.56 -9.98 23.32
CA LYS A 84 -8.58 -9.04 23.83
C LYS A 84 -8.30 -7.65 23.28
N VAL A 85 -9.08 -7.25 22.29
CA VAL A 85 -9.01 -5.92 21.68
C VAL A 85 -10.22 -5.13 22.14
N GLU A 86 -9.98 -4.00 22.79
CA GLU A 86 -11.04 -3.11 23.28
C GLU A 86 -11.97 -2.70 22.12
N GLY A 87 -13.29 -2.85 22.32
CA GLY A 87 -14.29 -2.54 21.30
C GLY A 87 -14.49 -3.62 20.22
N CYS A 88 -13.69 -4.69 20.22
CA CYS A 88 -13.83 -5.81 19.28
C CYS A 88 -14.29 -7.08 20.00
N LYS A 89 -15.23 -7.79 19.38
CA LYS A 89 -15.62 -9.16 19.74
C LYS A 89 -14.61 -10.15 19.17
N PRO A 90 -14.52 -11.39 19.70
CA PRO A 90 -13.75 -12.44 19.04
C PRO A 90 -14.18 -12.61 17.58
N LYS A 91 -13.21 -12.74 16.68
CA LYS A 91 -13.34 -12.79 15.21
C LYS A 91 -13.67 -11.47 14.51
N ASP A 92 -13.81 -10.34 15.21
CA ASP A 92 -13.93 -9.05 14.53
C ASP A 92 -12.64 -8.70 13.79
N MET A 93 -12.77 -8.12 12.60
CA MET A 93 -11.64 -7.46 11.95
C MET A 93 -11.35 -6.16 12.69
N ILE A 94 -10.10 -5.92 13.09
CA ILE A 94 -9.77 -4.83 14.02
C ILE A 94 -9.91 -3.46 13.36
N GLY A 95 -9.57 -3.34 12.07
CA GLY A 95 -9.54 -2.06 11.37
C GLY A 95 -8.18 -1.35 11.43
N ILE A 96 -7.08 -2.09 11.67
CA ILE A 96 -5.73 -1.53 11.84
C ILE A 96 -5.34 -0.53 10.72
N PRO A 97 -5.54 -0.83 9.42
CA PRO A 97 -5.20 0.10 8.34
C PRO A 97 -5.86 1.47 8.51
N TRP A 98 -7.17 1.49 8.80
CA TRP A 98 -7.93 2.73 8.92
C TRP A 98 -7.69 3.46 10.23
N MET A 99 -7.45 2.73 11.32
CA MET A 99 -6.98 3.33 12.58
C MET A 99 -5.69 4.12 12.37
N LEU A 100 -4.72 3.52 11.65
CA LEU A 100 -3.46 4.20 11.34
C LEU A 100 -3.68 5.38 10.41
N ALA A 101 -4.50 5.22 9.38
CA ALA A 101 -4.72 6.27 8.40
C ALA A 101 -5.34 7.53 9.01
N PHE A 102 -6.28 7.36 9.96
CA PHE A 102 -6.86 8.48 10.68
C PHE A 102 -5.88 9.09 11.69
N ALA A 103 -5.13 8.29 12.44
CA ALA A 103 -4.10 8.80 13.35
C ALA A 103 -3.02 9.64 12.61
N LEU A 104 -2.59 9.21 11.42
CA LEU A 104 -1.66 10.00 10.61
C LEU A 104 -2.31 11.30 10.09
N ARG A 105 -3.58 11.27 9.70
CA ARG A 105 -4.30 12.49 9.30
C ARG A 105 -4.40 13.49 10.45
N ASP A 106 -4.66 13.01 11.66
CA ASP A 106 -4.79 13.84 12.86
C ASP A 106 -3.44 14.47 13.26
N THR A 107 -2.31 13.86 12.87
CA THR A 107 -0.95 14.41 13.04
C THR A 107 -0.47 15.27 11.86
N GLY A 108 -1.38 15.67 10.98
CA GLY A 108 -1.13 16.67 9.93
C GLY A 108 -0.65 16.11 8.60
N TRP A 109 -0.79 14.81 8.36
CA TRP A 109 -0.69 14.25 7.02
C TRP A 109 -1.97 14.50 6.21
N TYR A 110 -1.83 14.67 4.89
CA TYR A 110 -2.97 14.62 3.98
C TYR A 110 -3.13 13.20 3.46
N LEU A 111 -4.18 12.49 3.85
CA LEU A 111 -4.58 11.22 3.24
C LEU A 111 -5.16 11.49 1.84
N ARG A 112 -4.53 10.96 0.79
CA ARG A 112 -4.86 11.26 -0.61
C ARG A 112 -5.55 10.13 -1.33
N ASN A 113 -5.19 8.88 -1.04
CA ASN A 113 -5.78 7.72 -1.67
C ASN A 113 -5.68 6.50 -0.74
N ASP A 114 -6.72 5.67 -0.74
CA ASP A 114 -6.64 4.27 -0.34
C ASP A 114 -6.54 3.43 -1.61
N ILE A 115 -5.43 2.69 -1.77
CA ILE A 115 -5.18 1.86 -2.95
C ILE A 115 -5.22 0.40 -2.51
N ILE A 116 -6.01 -0.41 -3.21
CA ILE A 116 -6.12 -1.84 -2.95
C ILE A 116 -5.08 -2.58 -3.77
N TRP A 117 -4.08 -3.14 -3.08
CA TRP A 117 -3.16 -4.09 -3.70
C TRP A 117 -3.76 -5.50 -3.68
N MET A 118 -4.38 -5.86 -4.81
CA MET A 118 -4.96 -7.17 -5.06
C MET A 118 -3.90 -8.17 -5.53
N LYS A 119 -3.91 -9.35 -4.93
CA LYS A 119 -3.06 -10.50 -5.27
C LYS A 119 -3.95 -11.57 -5.89
N ASP A 120 -3.61 -12.05 -7.09
CA ASP A 120 -4.26 -13.23 -7.67
C ASP A 120 -3.67 -14.54 -7.12
N ASN A 121 -2.48 -14.46 -6.50
CA ASN A 121 -1.80 -15.55 -5.82
C ASN A 121 -1.63 -15.35 -4.29
N PRO A 122 -2.69 -15.02 -3.53
CA PRO A 122 -2.56 -14.84 -2.09
C PRO A 122 -2.25 -16.19 -1.42
N MET A 123 -1.55 -16.15 -0.28
CA MET A 123 -1.39 -17.34 0.55
C MET A 123 -2.77 -17.87 0.95
N PRO A 124 -3.08 -19.17 0.75
CA PRO A 124 -4.38 -19.72 1.13
C PRO A 124 -4.67 -19.56 2.62
N GLU A 125 -5.91 -19.22 2.96
CA GLU A 125 -6.40 -19.17 4.33
C GLU A 125 -7.36 -20.34 4.59
N SER A 126 -7.12 -21.12 5.65
CA SER A 126 -8.05 -22.15 6.09
C SER A 126 -9.18 -21.52 6.91
N VAL A 127 -10.10 -20.85 6.22
CA VAL A 127 -11.24 -20.14 6.81
C VAL A 127 -12.56 -20.61 6.19
N LYS A 128 -13.62 -20.74 7.00
CA LYS A 128 -14.93 -21.27 6.57
C LYS A 128 -16.09 -20.31 6.81
N ASP A 129 -15.88 -19.25 7.57
CA ASP A 129 -16.90 -18.32 8.07
C ASP A 129 -16.69 -16.87 7.60
N ARG A 130 -15.78 -16.66 6.64
CA ARG A 130 -15.56 -15.40 5.92
C ARG A 130 -14.83 -15.63 4.60
N CYS A 131 -14.81 -14.62 3.73
CA CYS A 131 -13.96 -14.65 2.54
C CYS A 131 -12.47 -14.65 2.93
N ALA A 132 -11.67 -15.40 2.18
CA ALA A 132 -10.21 -15.38 2.32
C ALA A 132 -9.66 -14.01 1.88
N ARG A 133 -8.63 -13.52 2.59
CA ARG A 133 -7.99 -12.26 2.23
C ARG A 133 -7.17 -12.42 0.94
N CYS A 134 -7.36 -11.50 0.01
CA CYS A 134 -6.62 -11.45 -1.25
C CYS A 134 -6.00 -10.08 -1.53
N TYR A 135 -6.14 -9.11 -0.64
CA TYR A 135 -5.60 -7.76 -0.83
C TYR A 135 -4.95 -7.17 0.43
N GLU A 136 -4.20 -6.10 0.23
CA GLU A 136 -3.63 -5.21 1.25
C GLU A 136 -3.90 -3.76 0.89
N HIS A 137 -3.84 -2.86 1.88
CA HIS A 137 -4.00 -1.42 1.66
C HIS A 137 -2.64 -0.77 1.41
N ILE A 138 -2.62 0.15 0.44
CA ILE A 138 -1.53 1.08 0.22
C ILE A 138 -2.09 2.48 0.32
N PHE A 139 -1.85 3.12 1.46
CA PHE A 139 -2.26 4.50 1.62
C PHE A 139 -1.23 5.44 1.00
N LEU A 140 -1.73 6.38 0.21
CA LEU A 140 -0.96 7.53 -0.24
C LEU A 140 -1.21 8.70 0.69
N PHE A 141 -0.17 9.14 1.39
CA PHE A 141 -0.15 10.40 2.13
C PHE A 141 0.75 11.43 1.46
N SER A 142 0.48 12.70 1.74
CA SER A 142 1.34 13.81 1.32
C SER A 142 1.59 14.77 2.48
N LYS A 143 2.76 15.43 2.47
CA LYS A 143 3.11 16.41 3.50
C LYS A 143 2.30 17.71 3.36
N SER A 144 1.94 18.07 2.13
CA SER A 144 1.17 19.28 1.84
C SER A 144 0.16 19.05 0.72
N LYS A 145 -0.78 20.00 0.56
CA LYS A 145 -1.80 19.97 -0.51
C LYS A 145 -1.21 19.98 -1.93
N LYS A 146 0.02 20.48 -2.10
CA LYS A 146 0.76 20.52 -3.37
C LYS A 146 1.96 19.59 -3.24
N TYR A 147 1.88 18.42 -3.85
CA TYR A 147 2.91 17.39 -3.76
C TYR A 147 3.25 16.85 -5.15
N PHE A 148 4.44 16.26 -5.27
CA PHE A 148 4.87 15.60 -6.48
C PHE A 148 4.04 14.33 -6.71
N PHE A 149 3.42 14.24 -7.89
CA PHE A 149 2.71 13.06 -8.33
C PHE A 149 2.75 12.95 -9.86
N ASP A 150 3.58 12.05 -10.39
CA ASP A 150 3.65 11.80 -11.83
C ASP A 150 2.63 10.73 -12.25
N TYR A 151 1.41 11.18 -12.49
CA TYR A 151 0.33 10.31 -12.97
C TYR A 151 0.61 9.75 -14.37
N LYS A 152 1.42 10.43 -15.20
CA LYS A 152 1.72 10.00 -16.57
C LYS A 152 2.66 8.79 -16.54
N ALA A 153 3.65 8.79 -15.65
CA ALA A 153 4.58 7.68 -15.47
C ALA A 153 3.91 6.34 -15.11
N ILE A 154 2.69 6.38 -14.57
CA ILE A 154 1.92 5.18 -14.20
C ILE A 154 0.59 5.03 -14.97
N SER A 155 0.35 5.86 -16.00
CA SER A 155 -0.90 5.83 -16.76
C SER A 155 -1.07 4.51 -17.52
N GLU A 156 -2.33 4.12 -17.72
CA GLU A 156 -2.71 2.86 -18.36
C GLU A 156 -3.40 3.15 -19.70
N PRO A 157 -3.29 2.27 -20.71
CA PRO A 157 -4.09 2.37 -21.90
C PRO A 157 -5.60 2.40 -21.58
N ILE A 158 -6.35 3.18 -22.35
CA ILE A 158 -7.81 3.06 -22.34
C ILE A 158 -8.22 1.68 -22.90
N ALA A 159 -9.37 1.16 -22.45
CA ALA A 159 -9.90 -0.06 -23.05
C ALA A 159 -10.33 0.22 -24.50
N PRO A 160 -10.11 -0.70 -25.46
CA PRO A 160 -10.54 -0.50 -26.85
C PRO A 160 -12.03 -0.15 -26.97
N ALA A 161 -12.88 -0.81 -26.19
CA ALA A 161 -14.30 -0.52 -26.12
C ALA A 161 -14.62 0.92 -25.65
N THR A 162 -13.72 1.56 -24.90
CA THR A 162 -13.87 2.97 -24.49
C THR A 162 -13.62 3.90 -25.67
N ALA A 163 -12.58 3.66 -26.46
CA ALA A 163 -12.30 4.43 -27.67
C ALA A 163 -13.48 4.33 -28.65
N GLU A 164 -13.95 3.11 -28.91
CA GLU A 164 -15.11 2.87 -29.78
C GLU A 164 -16.39 3.53 -29.25
N ARG A 165 -16.60 3.56 -27.94
CA ARG A 165 -17.75 4.26 -27.33
C ARG A 165 -17.68 5.77 -27.53
N LEU A 166 -16.49 6.38 -27.52
CA LEU A 166 -16.35 7.83 -27.71
C LEU A 166 -16.75 8.24 -29.14
N LYS A 167 -16.36 7.43 -30.15
CA LYS A 167 -16.69 7.64 -31.56
C LYS A 167 -18.19 7.46 -31.89
N ARG A 168 -18.95 6.77 -31.03
CA ARG A 168 -20.41 6.59 -31.22
C ARG A 168 -21.13 7.93 -31.06
N GLY A 169 -22.12 8.15 -31.93
CA GLY A 169 -23.03 9.27 -31.79
C GLY A 169 -23.80 9.19 -30.48
N MET A 170 -24.04 10.33 -29.85
CA MET A 170 -24.84 10.44 -28.63
C MET A 170 -26.06 11.30 -28.95
N LYS A 171 -27.25 10.71 -28.90
CA LYS A 171 -28.50 11.47 -29.00
C LYS A 171 -28.69 12.28 -27.71
N GLY A 172 -29.16 13.52 -27.85
CA GLY A 172 -29.55 14.35 -26.71
C GLY A 172 -30.70 13.74 -25.90
N GLY A 173 -30.98 14.32 -24.74
CA GLY A 173 -32.15 13.93 -23.92
C GLY A 173 -31.92 12.78 -22.94
N ASN A 174 -30.69 12.33 -22.74
CA ASN A 174 -30.38 11.43 -21.64
C ASN A 174 -30.57 12.14 -20.28
N LYS A 175 -30.86 11.37 -19.21
CA LYS A 175 -31.09 11.93 -17.86
C LYS A 175 -29.90 12.73 -17.30
N TYR A 176 -28.72 12.59 -17.92
CA TYR A 176 -27.47 13.26 -17.54
C TYR A 176 -27.18 14.54 -18.35
N GLY A 177 -28.04 14.87 -19.33
CA GLY A 177 -27.96 16.09 -20.14
C GLY A 177 -28.77 17.25 -19.55
N LYS A 178 -29.54 17.01 -18.48
CA LYS A 178 -30.26 18.06 -17.74
C LYS A 178 -29.31 18.73 -16.73
N PRO A 179 -29.29 20.07 -16.63
CA PRO A 179 -28.57 20.75 -15.56
C PRO A 179 -29.06 20.28 -14.18
N VAL A 180 -28.13 20.15 -13.24
CA VAL A 180 -28.42 19.87 -11.82
C VAL A 180 -28.11 21.11 -10.99
N PRO A 181 -28.81 21.35 -9.86
CA PRO A 181 -28.50 22.49 -8.99
C PRO A 181 -27.01 22.52 -8.62
N GLY A 182 -26.32 23.64 -8.87
CA GLY A 182 -24.88 23.81 -8.66
C GLY A 182 -23.98 23.40 -9.84
N GLN A 183 -24.52 22.81 -10.90
CA GLN A 183 -23.82 22.56 -12.17
C GLN A 183 -24.69 23.04 -13.35
N PRO A 184 -24.63 24.34 -13.70
CA PRO A 184 -25.52 24.94 -14.69
C PRO A 184 -25.28 24.42 -16.11
N GLN A 185 -24.11 23.86 -16.39
CA GLN A 185 -23.74 23.32 -17.69
C GLN A 185 -23.68 21.79 -17.63
N PRO A 186 -24.34 21.06 -18.55
CA PRO A 186 -24.17 19.63 -18.66
C PRO A 186 -22.73 19.30 -19.04
N GLN A 187 -22.19 18.22 -18.46
CA GLN A 187 -20.86 17.74 -18.76
C GLN A 187 -20.69 17.53 -20.28
N SER A 188 -19.53 17.91 -20.82
CA SER A 188 -19.26 17.84 -22.27
C SER A 188 -19.50 16.45 -22.86
N ILE A 189 -19.23 15.38 -22.08
CA ILE A 189 -19.46 13.99 -22.48
C ILE A 189 -20.93 13.65 -22.78
N ASN A 190 -21.87 14.39 -22.18
CA ASN A 190 -23.32 14.19 -22.32
C ASN A 190 -23.93 15.08 -23.41
N ARG A 191 -23.15 15.92 -24.07
CA ARG A 191 -23.64 16.75 -25.18
C ARG A 191 -23.96 15.86 -26.38
N PRO A 192 -25.01 16.20 -27.15
CA PRO A 192 -25.31 15.48 -28.39
C PRO A 192 -24.10 15.56 -29.33
N ARG A 193 -23.79 14.45 -30.00
CA ARG A 193 -22.73 14.37 -31.01
C ARG A 193 -23.09 13.39 -32.10
N GLU A 194 -22.63 13.63 -33.31
CA GLU A 194 -22.82 12.71 -34.42
C GLU A 194 -21.82 11.55 -34.36
N HIS A 195 -22.13 10.46 -35.07
CA HIS A 195 -21.19 9.35 -35.17
C HIS A 195 -19.98 9.76 -36.00
N GLY A 196 -18.77 9.48 -35.50
CA GLY A 196 -17.52 9.82 -36.19
C GLY A 196 -17.06 11.27 -36.00
N GLU A 197 -17.78 12.08 -35.21
CA GLU A 197 -17.37 13.44 -34.85
C GLU A 197 -16.06 13.44 -34.04
N ILE A 198 -15.90 12.47 -33.12
CA ILE A 198 -14.63 12.21 -32.42
C ILE A 198 -13.83 11.19 -33.23
N LYS A 199 -12.60 11.55 -33.61
CA LYS A 199 -11.66 10.68 -34.35
C LYS A 199 -10.61 10.11 -33.41
N ASP A 200 -9.87 9.10 -33.87
CA ASP A 200 -8.77 8.50 -33.09
C ASP A 200 -7.72 9.52 -32.65
N ALA A 201 -7.43 10.52 -33.49
CA ALA A 201 -6.49 11.60 -33.17
C ALA A 201 -6.95 12.49 -32.00
N ASP A 202 -8.26 12.53 -31.72
CA ASP A 202 -8.84 13.36 -30.66
C ASP A 202 -8.92 12.61 -29.31
N ILE A 203 -8.64 11.31 -29.30
CA ILE A 203 -8.77 10.45 -28.12
C ILE A 203 -7.41 10.31 -27.44
N ASN A 204 -7.32 10.72 -26.17
CA ASN A 204 -6.14 10.40 -25.36
C ASN A 204 -6.04 8.87 -25.20
N PRO A 205 -4.96 8.22 -25.68
CA PRO A 205 -4.83 6.77 -25.60
C PRO A 205 -4.59 6.26 -24.18
N LEU A 206 -4.27 7.17 -23.25
CA LEU A 206 -3.96 6.87 -21.86
C LEU A 206 -5.04 7.39 -20.92
N ARG A 207 -5.20 6.69 -19.80
CA ARG A 207 -6.00 7.10 -18.64
C ARG A 207 -5.18 6.99 -17.37
N ASN A 208 -5.61 7.72 -16.34
CA ASN A 208 -5.05 7.56 -15.01
C ASN A 208 -5.18 6.11 -14.53
N LYS A 209 -4.13 5.65 -13.83
CA LYS A 209 -4.14 4.38 -13.12
C LYS A 209 -5.29 4.35 -12.12
N ARG A 210 -6.02 3.24 -12.06
CA ARG A 210 -7.06 3.03 -11.03
C ARG A 210 -6.42 2.68 -9.70
N ASP A 211 -7.19 2.76 -8.63
CA ASP A 211 -6.81 2.51 -7.24
C ASP A 211 -6.94 1.03 -6.82
N VAL A 212 -7.26 0.12 -7.75
CA VAL A 212 -7.13 -1.33 -7.53
C VAL A 212 -5.98 -1.86 -8.38
N TRP A 213 -4.87 -2.22 -7.72
CA TRP A 213 -3.65 -2.68 -8.36
C TRP A 213 -3.52 -4.19 -8.25
N LYS A 214 -3.63 -4.87 -9.39
CA LYS A 214 -3.39 -6.31 -9.47
C LYS A 214 -1.90 -6.57 -9.68
N ILE A 215 -1.21 -6.98 -8.61
CA ILE A 215 0.23 -7.29 -8.64
C ILE A 215 0.44 -8.56 -7.82
N ASN A 216 1.02 -9.58 -8.42
CA ASN A 216 1.26 -10.84 -7.73
C ASN A 216 2.49 -10.78 -6.83
N THR A 217 2.45 -11.58 -5.77
CA THR A 217 3.63 -11.80 -4.91
C THR A 217 4.67 -12.59 -5.68
N VAL A 218 5.96 -12.27 -5.47
CA VAL A 218 7.09 -13.00 -6.05
C VAL A 218 7.89 -13.65 -4.92
N PRO A 219 8.27 -14.95 -5.04
CA PRO A 219 9.09 -15.60 -4.03
C PRO A 219 10.44 -14.90 -3.86
N PHE A 220 10.87 -14.68 -2.62
CA PHE A 220 12.22 -14.23 -2.29
C PHE A 220 12.99 -15.38 -1.62
N LYS A 221 14.20 -15.68 -2.13
CA LYS A 221 15.02 -16.81 -1.65
C LYS A 221 15.87 -16.49 -0.41
N GLY A 222 16.04 -15.22 -0.02
CA GLY A 222 16.62 -14.87 1.28
C GLY A 222 15.57 -15.02 2.37
N GLY A 223 15.96 -15.35 3.61
CA GLY A 223 15.05 -15.65 4.75
C GLY A 223 14.18 -14.48 5.27
N HIS A 224 13.71 -13.61 4.37
CA HIS A 224 12.83 -12.50 4.67
C HIS A 224 11.41 -12.81 4.22
N TYR A 225 10.57 -13.15 5.18
CA TYR A 225 9.24 -13.70 4.94
C TYR A 225 8.16 -12.68 4.56
N ALA A 226 8.48 -11.38 4.55
CA ALA A 226 7.49 -10.29 4.39
C ALA A 226 7.95 -9.19 3.39
N ALA A 227 8.59 -9.56 2.28
CA ALA A 227 8.92 -8.61 1.23
C ALA A 227 7.74 -8.41 0.25
N TYR A 228 7.27 -7.16 0.10
CA TYR A 228 6.37 -6.81 -1.01
C TYR A 228 7.11 -6.88 -2.37
N PRO A 229 6.39 -7.10 -3.48
CA PRO A 229 7.02 -7.33 -4.79
C PRO A 229 7.68 -6.06 -5.34
N PRO A 230 8.83 -6.15 -6.06
CA PRO A 230 9.51 -5.00 -6.66
C PRO A 230 8.61 -4.12 -7.53
N LYS A 231 7.69 -4.72 -8.30
CA LYS A 231 6.76 -3.98 -9.17
C LYS A 231 5.85 -3.02 -8.40
N LEU A 232 5.50 -3.37 -7.16
CA LEU A 232 4.70 -2.51 -6.31
C LEU A 232 5.49 -1.25 -5.93
N VAL A 233 6.75 -1.43 -5.53
CA VAL A 233 7.67 -0.33 -5.23
C VAL A 233 7.89 0.55 -6.45
N GLU A 234 8.19 -0.06 -7.60
CA GLU A 234 8.41 0.63 -8.86
C GLU A 234 7.23 1.55 -9.19
N THR A 235 5.99 1.04 -9.06
CA THR A 235 4.77 1.83 -9.29
C THR A 235 4.67 3.02 -8.34
N CYS A 236 4.94 2.82 -7.04
CA CYS A 236 4.94 3.90 -6.05
C CYS A 236 6.04 4.94 -6.33
N LEU A 237 7.24 4.52 -6.76
CA LEU A 237 8.36 5.42 -7.04
C LEU A 237 8.16 6.21 -8.32
N LEU A 238 7.66 5.58 -9.40
CA LEU A 238 7.30 6.28 -10.64
C LEU A 238 6.30 7.40 -10.37
N ALA A 239 5.29 7.14 -9.56
CA ALA A 239 4.29 8.14 -9.22
C ALA A 239 4.77 9.17 -8.19
N GLY A 240 5.51 8.75 -7.16
CA GLY A 240 5.73 9.53 -5.95
C GLY A 240 7.13 10.08 -5.73
N CYS A 241 8.11 9.72 -6.57
CA CYS A 241 9.49 10.15 -6.42
C CYS A 241 10.10 10.56 -7.78
N PRO A 242 10.54 11.83 -7.95
CA PRO A 242 11.17 12.26 -9.19
C PRO A 242 12.46 11.47 -9.46
N GLU A 243 12.90 11.45 -10.72
CA GLU A 243 14.21 10.91 -11.08
C GLU A 243 15.33 11.62 -10.30
N GLY A 244 16.33 10.87 -9.84
CA GLY A 244 17.36 11.37 -8.92
C GLY A 244 16.85 11.76 -7.52
N GLY A 245 15.56 11.55 -7.21
CA GLY A 245 15.00 11.79 -5.88
C GLY A 245 15.51 10.82 -4.81
N ILE A 246 15.15 11.09 -3.55
CA ILE A 246 15.55 10.28 -2.38
C ILE A 246 14.34 9.53 -1.83
N VAL A 247 14.49 8.22 -1.61
CA VAL A 247 13.46 7.34 -1.02
C VAL A 247 13.86 6.94 0.40
N LEU A 248 13.03 7.25 1.39
CA LEU A 248 13.18 6.76 2.76
C LEU A 248 12.29 5.54 3.00
N ASP A 249 12.86 4.49 3.59
CA ASP A 249 12.14 3.34 4.13
C ASP A 249 12.56 3.11 5.61
N PRO A 250 11.70 3.48 6.59
CA PRO A 250 12.00 3.29 8.00
C PRO A 250 11.87 1.83 8.49
N PHE A 251 11.38 0.93 7.63
CA PHE A 251 11.18 -0.50 7.90
C PHE A 251 11.74 -1.32 6.72
N MET A 252 13.03 -1.13 6.45
CA MET A 252 13.69 -1.54 5.21
C MET A 252 13.66 -3.06 4.97
N GLY A 253 13.63 -3.87 6.04
CA GLY A 253 13.63 -5.32 5.95
C GLY A 253 14.78 -5.83 5.10
N SER A 254 14.48 -6.70 4.14
CA SER A 254 15.46 -7.22 3.15
C SER A 254 15.84 -6.25 2.03
N GLY A 255 15.46 -4.97 2.10
CA GLY A 255 15.97 -3.93 1.19
C GLY A 255 15.30 -3.87 -0.18
N THR A 256 14.08 -4.38 -0.37
CA THR A 256 13.37 -4.28 -1.66
C THR A 256 13.23 -2.82 -2.11
N THR A 257 12.91 -1.89 -1.21
CA THR A 257 12.78 -0.46 -1.55
C THR A 257 14.08 0.14 -2.04
N GLY A 258 15.18 -0.08 -1.32
CA GLY A 258 16.50 0.42 -1.73
C GLY A 258 16.97 -0.17 -3.05
N MET A 259 16.77 -1.48 -3.24
CA MET A 259 17.14 -2.17 -4.48
C MET A 259 16.42 -1.56 -5.69
N VAL A 260 15.10 -1.38 -5.60
CA VAL A 260 14.31 -0.78 -6.69
C VAL A 260 14.66 0.70 -6.89
N ALA A 261 14.85 1.46 -5.81
CA ALA A 261 15.26 2.86 -5.92
C ALA A 261 16.59 2.99 -6.69
N SER A 262 17.59 2.19 -6.32
CA SER A 262 18.91 2.15 -6.99
C SER A 262 18.79 1.78 -8.47
N GLN A 263 18.07 0.70 -8.79
CA GLN A 263 17.83 0.26 -10.18
C GLN A 263 17.15 1.33 -11.05
N MET A 264 16.32 2.17 -10.43
CA MET A 264 15.60 3.25 -11.08
C MET A 264 16.40 4.57 -11.11
N GLY A 265 17.65 4.60 -10.64
CA GLY A 265 18.45 5.84 -10.60
C GLY A 265 17.96 6.86 -9.56
N ARG A 266 17.40 6.38 -8.44
CA ARG A 266 17.04 7.18 -7.26
C ARG A 266 17.98 6.84 -6.10
N HIS A 267 18.21 7.82 -5.23
CA HIS A 267 18.90 7.60 -3.96
C HIS A 267 17.94 7.00 -2.93
N PHE A 268 18.48 6.37 -1.88
CA PHE A 268 17.65 5.84 -0.80
C PHE A 268 18.33 5.94 0.57
N VAL A 269 17.51 5.92 1.61
CA VAL A 269 17.91 5.77 3.02
C VAL A 269 17.03 4.67 3.59
N GLY A 270 17.65 3.64 4.15
CA GLY A 270 16.95 2.52 4.79
C GLY A 270 17.28 2.44 6.27
N ILE A 271 16.27 2.18 7.10
CA ILE A 271 16.45 1.91 8.54
C ILE A 271 15.92 0.50 8.80
N GLU A 272 16.73 -0.31 9.47
CA GLU A 272 16.37 -1.67 9.85
C GLU A 272 16.95 -1.97 11.24
N LEU A 273 16.10 -2.50 12.12
CA LEU A 273 16.47 -2.82 13.50
C LEU A 273 17.26 -4.13 13.57
N ASN A 274 16.89 -5.12 12.76
CA ASN A 274 17.49 -6.46 12.78
C ASN A 274 18.80 -6.49 11.97
N PRO A 275 19.97 -6.70 12.60
CA PRO A 275 21.27 -6.72 11.91
C PRO A 275 21.34 -7.75 10.77
N ALA A 276 20.71 -8.92 10.92
CA ALA A 276 20.69 -9.94 9.89
C ALA A 276 19.90 -9.49 8.65
N TYR A 277 18.84 -8.70 8.83
CA TYR A 277 18.10 -8.11 7.71
C TYR A 277 18.87 -6.97 7.06
N THR A 278 19.61 -6.18 7.85
CA THR A 278 20.55 -5.18 7.34
C THR A 278 21.60 -5.81 6.42
N GLU A 279 22.23 -6.92 6.82
CA GLU A 279 23.19 -7.64 5.97
C GLU A 279 22.55 -8.16 4.66
N LEU A 280 21.33 -8.70 4.74
CA LEU A 280 20.59 -9.14 3.55
C LEU A 280 20.28 -7.97 2.62
N ALA A 281 19.87 -6.81 3.18
CA ALA A 281 19.61 -5.61 2.41
C ALA A 281 20.87 -5.10 1.71
N TYR A 282 22.01 -5.02 2.41
CA TYR A 282 23.30 -4.63 1.83
C TYR A 282 23.68 -5.49 0.62
N LYS A 283 23.68 -6.82 0.79
CA LYS A 283 23.99 -7.76 -0.30
C LYS A 283 23.03 -7.62 -1.48
N ARG A 284 21.75 -7.40 -1.21
CA ARG A 284 20.72 -7.30 -2.25
C ARG A 284 20.81 -6.01 -3.06
N ILE A 285 21.20 -4.91 -2.42
CA ILE A 285 21.30 -3.60 -3.08
C ILE A 285 22.61 -3.47 -3.88
N GLY A 286 23.59 -4.33 -3.59
CA GLY A 286 24.89 -4.34 -4.26
C GLY A 286 25.99 -3.62 -3.49
N GLY A 287 25.89 -3.57 -2.15
CA GLY A 287 27.02 -3.13 -1.32
C GLY A 287 28.13 -4.18 -1.32
N GLU A 288 29.37 -3.74 -1.45
CA GLU A 288 30.56 -4.59 -1.20
C GLU A 288 30.68 -4.82 0.32
N THR A 289 30.92 -6.07 0.72
CA THR A 289 31.13 -6.48 2.13
C THR A 289 32.57 -6.25 2.57
#